data_AF-A0A357I2L2-F1
#
_entry.id   AF-A0A357I2L2-F1
#
_cell.length_a   1.000
_cell.length_b   1.000
_cell.length_c   1.000
_cell.angle_alpha   90.00
_cell.angle_beta   90.00
_cell.angle_gamma   90.00
#
_symmetry.space_group_name_H-M   'P 1'
#
loop_
_entity.id
_entity.type
_entity.pdbx_description
1 polymer ?
#
loop_
_entity_poly.entity_id
_entity_poly.type
_entity_poly.pdbx_seq_one_letter_code
_entity_poly.pdbx_strand_id
1 'polypeptide(L)'
;MLRRDERNSREILRLTKLIGALRQKLFGTGRGEKVDHAQLEIQLGLAEAQLTSLHAQSGEREDEAIDQLVAAVSSGEQEPEERVKRFSLPDDIEERTERIIPDEVMADPDRYREIGEPEVTEIIDLEPARFIKIQQVFPRYVDKADRAAAPLTAPRPPRVLLGGLASVRLLVHVILAKYLEHMPLHRQEQSFKMRFGVFISRKTMGG
;
A
#
# COMPACT_ATOMS: atom_id res chain seq x y z
N MET A 1 -45.57 59.16 -35.72
CA MET A 1 -45.68 58.26 -34.56
C MET A 1 -46.06 56.85 -35.02
N LEU A 2 -47.28 56.61 -35.51
CA LEU A 2 -47.80 55.29 -35.91
C LEU A 2 -46.90 54.42 -36.81
N ARG A 3 -46.29 54.98 -37.88
CA ARG A 3 -45.39 54.19 -38.77
C ARG A 3 -44.12 53.67 -38.08
N ARG A 4 -43.65 54.38 -37.04
CA ARG A 4 -42.46 53.97 -36.27
C ARG A 4 -42.81 52.83 -35.33
N ASP A 5 -44.00 52.88 -34.74
CA ASP A 5 -44.50 51.84 -33.84
C ASP A 5 -44.82 50.54 -34.59
N GLU A 6 -45.37 50.64 -35.80
CA GLU A 6 -45.55 49.48 -36.68
C GLU A 6 -44.21 48.87 -37.10
N ARG A 7 -43.21 49.70 -37.41
CA ARG A 7 -41.87 49.23 -37.79
C ARG A 7 -41.16 48.57 -36.61
N ASN A 8 -41.27 49.15 -35.42
CA ASN A 8 -40.72 48.59 -34.19
C ASN A 8 -41.40 47.27 -33.84
N SER A 9 -42.72 47.17 -33.99
CA SER A 9 -43.49 45.94 -33.73
C SER A 9 -43.06 44.81 -34.69
N ARG A 10 -42.84 45.13 -35.97
CA ARG A 10 -42.32 44.17 -36.95
C ARG A 10 -40.90 43.72 -36.61
N GLU A 11 -40.04 44.64 -36.17
CA GLU A 11 -38.67 44.31 -35.82
C GLU A 11 -38.59 43.44 -34.55
N ILE A 12 -39.42 43.75 -33.53
CA ILE A 12 -39.54 42.92 -32.32
C ILE A 12 -40.00 41.51 -32.70
N LEU A 13 -41.03 41.38 -33.54
CA LEU A 13 -41.50 40.06 -34.01
C LEU A 13 -40.40 39.27 -34.74
N ARG A 14 -39.63 39.95 -35.59
CA ARG A 14 -38.50 39.35 -36.32
C ARG A 14 -37.42 38.87 -35.35
N LEU A 15 -36.98 39.72 -34.43
CA LEU A 15 -35.95 39.40 -33.45
C LEU A 15 -36.37 38.26 -32.52
N THR A 16 -37.64 38.24 -32.11
CA THR A 16 -38.18 37.18 -31.23
C THR A 16 -38.15 35.81 -31.92
N LYS A 17 -38.52 35.74 -33.20
CA LYS A 17 -38.41 34.51 -34.01
C LYS A 17 -36.95 34.06 -34.18
N LEU A 18 -36.04 35.01 -34.40
CA LEU A 18 -34.62 34.74 -34.60
C LEU A 18 -33.95 34.21 -33.34
N ILE A 19 -34.26 34.80 -32.18
CA ILE A 19 -33.82 34.31 -30.86
C ILE A 19 -34.39 32.92 -30.58
N GLY A 20 -35.65 32.65 -30.92
CA GLY A 20 -36.26 31.32 -30.79
C GLY A 20 -35.53 30.24 -31.60
N ALA A 21 -35.22 30.54 -32.86
CA ALA A 21 -34.46 29.63 -33.73
C ALA A 21 -33.01 29.41 -33.25
N LEU A 22 -32.35 30.45 -32.74
CA LEU A 22 -31.00 30.34 -32.16
C LEU A 22 -31.00 29.48 -30.89
N ARG A 23 -31.99 29.66 -30.01
CA ARG A 23 -32.15 28.82 -28.82
C ARG A 23 -32.38 27.35 -29.19
N GLN A 24 -33.20 27.09 -30.21
CA GLN A 24 -33.44 25.74 -30.69
C GLN A 24 -32.19 25.07 -31.27
N LYS A 25 -31.32 25.83 -31.97
CA LYS A 25 -30.05 25.31 -32.50
C LYS A 25 -29.01 25.03 -31.41
N LEU A 26 -28.91 25.90 -30.41
CA LEU A 26 -27.89 25.80 -29.36
C LEU A 26 -28.26 24.81 -28.24
N PHE A 27 -29.55 24.67 -27.92
CA PHE A 27 -30.02 23.87 -26.78
C PHE A 27 -31.03 22.77 -27.16
N GLY A 28 -31.24 22.52 -28.47
CA GLY A 28 -32.32 21.65 -28.94
C GLY A 28 -33.70 22.25 -28.69
N THR A 29 -34.76 21.47 -28.90
CA THR A 29 -36.17 21.93 -28.73
C THR A 29 -36.59 22.19 -27.28
N GLY A 30 -35.66 22.26 -26.33
CA GLY A 30 -35.93 22.56 -24.91
C GLY A 30 -36.77 21.50 -24.18
N ARG A 31 -37.09 20.39 -24.85
CA ARG A 31 -37.52 19.15 -24.23
C ARG A 31 -36.30 18.25 -24.25
N GLY A 32 -35.69 18.01 -23.09
CA GLY A 32 -34.78 16.88 -22.97
C GLY A 32 -35.46 15.65 -23.57
N GLU A 33 -34.72 14.84 -24.32
CA GLU A 33 -35.25 13.56 -24.78
C GLU A 33 -35.79 12.84 -23.53
N LYS A 34 -37.11 12.69 -23.47
CA LYS A 34 -37.68 11.63 -22.63
C LYS A 34 -37.17 10.38 -23.31
N VAL A 35 -36.16 9.74 -22.73
CA VAL A 35 -35.63 8.50 -23.29
C VAL A 35 -36.82 7.55 -23.39
N ASP A 36 -37.13 7.12 -24.62
CA ASP A 36 -38.24 6.21 -24.86
C ASP A 36 -37.94 4.87 -24.18
N HIS A 37 -38.96 4.24 -23.57
CA HIS A 37 -38.76 2.99 -22.83
C HIS A 37 -38.23 1.89 -23.76
N ALA A 38 -38.70 1.85 -25.00
CA ALA A 38 -38.18 0.95 -26.02
C ALA A 38 -36.69 1.19 -26.32
N GLN A 39 -36.23 2.45 -26.24
CA GLN A 39 -34.82 2.80 -26.46
C GLN A 39 -33.94 2.39 -25.27
N LEU A 40 -34.49 2.43 -24.04
CA LEU A 40 -33.83 1.88 -22.85
C LEU A 40 -33.74 0.35 -22.89
N GLU A 41 -34.80 -0.34 -23.31
CA GLU A 41 -34.80 -1.81 -23.46
C GLU A 41 -33.74 -2.28 -24.46
N ILE A 42 -33.58 -1.57 -25.59
CA ILE A 42 -32.54 -1.87 -26.57
C ILE A 42 -31.14 -1.68 -25.96
N GLN A 43 -30.92 -0.59 -25.22
CA GLN A 43 -29.64 -0.33 -24.55
C GLN A 43 -29.33 -1.39 -23.48
N LEU A 44 -30.35 -1.81 -22.72
CA LEU A 44 -30.22 -2.84 -21.70
C LEU A 44 -29.83 -4.19 -22.33
N GLY A 45 -30.53 -4.62 -23.38
CA GLY A 45 -30.23 -5.87 -24.09
C GLY A 45 -28.84 -5.89 -24.72
N LEU A 46 -28.36 -4.74 -25.22
CA LEU A 46 -26.98 -4.60 -25.70
C LEU A 46 -25.95 -4.72 -24.57
N ALA A 47 -26.22 -4.13 -23.40
CA ALA A 47 -25.35 -4.24 -22.23
C ALA A 47 -25.31 -5.67 -21.66
N GLU A 48 -26.45 -6.35 -21.62
CA GLU A 48 -26.54 -7.76 -21.19
C GLU A 48 -25.78 -8.70 -22.13
N ALA A 49 -25.88 -8.50 -23.45
CA ALA A 49 -25.11 -9.25 -24.43
C ALA A 49 -23.60 -9.02 -24.27
N GLN A 50 -23.17 -7.78 -24.01
CA GLN A 50 -21.77 -7.46 -23.72
C GLN A 50 -21.29 -8.15 -22.43
N LEU A 51 -22.08 -8.10 -21.35
CA LEU A 51 -21.76 -8.79 -20.10
C LEU A 51 -21.65 -10.31 -20.29
N THR A 52 -22.54 -10.91 -21.07
CA THR A 52 -22.50 -12.35 -21.37
C THR A 52 -21.25 -12.71 -22.18
N SER A 53 -20.84 -11.88 -23.14
CA SER A 53 -19.60 -12.09 -23.89
C SER A 53 -18.35 -11.96 -23.01
N LEU A 54 -18.35 -11.01 -22.06
CA LEU A 54 -17.26 -10.85 -21.10
C LEU A 54 -17.21 -12.01 -20.10
N HIS A 55 -18.38 -12.49 -19.65
CA HIS A 55 -18.49 -13.66 -18.77
C HIS A 55 -18.12 -14.96 -19.49
N ALA A 56 -18.37 -15.10 -20.78
CA ALA A 56 -17.88 -16.25 -21.56
C ALA A 56 -16.35 -16.20 -21.69
N GLN A 57 -15.78 -15.02 -21.99
CA GLN A 57 -14.33 -14.82 -22.07
C GLN A 57 -13.63 -14.97 -20.71
N SER A 58 -14.26 -14.56 -19.61
CA SER A 58 -13.72 -14.74 -18.27
C SER A 58 -13.94 -16.16 -17.77
N GLY A 59 -15.09 -16.77 -18.04
CA GLY A 59 -15.42 -18.15 -17.70
C GLY A 59 -14.47 -19.14 -18.36
N GLU A 60 -14.16 -18.99 -19.65
CA GLU A 60 -13.15 -19.83 -20.32
C GLU A 60 -11.77 -19.67 -19.66
N ARG A 61 -11.36 -18.46 -19.28
CA ARG A 61 -10.08 -18.22 -18.59
C ARG A 61 -10.07 -18.71 -17.14
N GLU A 62 -11.19 -18.58 -16.45
CA GLU A 62 -11.36 -19.01 -15.06
C GLU A 62 -11.46 -20.54 -14.99
N ASP A 63 -12.20 -21.18 -15.89
CA ASP A 63 -12.30 -22.62 -16.02
C ASP A 63 -10.97 -23.22 -16.49
N GLU A 64 -10.26 -22.60 -17.46
CA GLU A 64 -8.90 -23.01 -17.83
C GLU A 64 -7.92 -22.85 -16.66
N ALA A 65 -8.03 -21.78 -15.85
CA ALA A 65 -7.19 -21.57 -14.68
C ALA A 65 -7.53 -22.55 -13.54
N ILE A 66 -8.81 -22.90 -13.35
CA ILE A 66 -9.26 -23.89 -12.38
C ILE A 66 -8.82 -25.28 -12.81
N ASP A 67 -8.95 -25.65 -14.09
CA ASP A 67 -8.47 -26.92 -14.63
C ASP A 67 -6.94 -27.04 -14.52
N GLN A 68 -6.21 -25.95 -14.78
CA GLN A 68 -4.76 -25.89 -14.53
C GLN A 68 -4.41 -26.05 -13.05
N LEU A 69 -5.16 -25.42 -12.14
CA LEU A 69 -4.98 -25.57 -10.69
C LEU A 69 -5.33 -26.99 -10.22
N VAL A 70 -6.40 -27.61 -10.73
CA VAL A 70 -6.79 -28.99 -10.42
C VAL A 70 -5.77 -29.99 -10.97
N ALA A 71 -5.22 -29.75 -12.17
CA ALA A 71 -4.13 -30.51 -12.74
C ALA A 71 -2.81 -30.36 -11.95
N ALA A 72 -2.50 -29.16 -11.46
CA ALA A 72 -1.34 -28.90 -10.59
C ALA A 72 -1.48 -29.55 -9.20
N VAL A 73 -2.68 -29.53 -8.61
CA VAL A 73 -2.97 -30.17 -7.31
C VAL A 73 -2.91 -31.70 -7.42
N SER A 74 -3.33 -32.28 -8.55
CA SER A 74 -3.27 -33.74 -8.78
C SER A 74 -1.88 -34.25 -9.14
N SER A 75 -0.97 -33.39 -9.60
CA SER A 75 0.44 -33.72 -9.87
C SER A 75 1.35 -33.61 -8.65
N GLY A 76 0.83 -33.22 -7.48
CA GLY A 76 1.56 -33.27 -6.21
C GLY A 76 2.68 -32.21 -6.07
N GLU A 77 2.79 -31.27 -7.00
CA GLU A 77 3.66 -30.10 -6.88
C GLU A 77 2.89 -28.98 -6.18
N GLN A 78 2.73 -29.14 -4.86
CA GLN A 78 2.59 -27.97 -4.01
C GLN A 78 3.93 -27.25 -4.02
N GLU A 79 4.04 -26.22 -4.87
CA GLU A 79 5.09 -25.21 -4.67
C GLU A 79 5.00 -24.76 -3.21
N PRO A 80 6.15 -24.68 -2.50
CA PRO A 80 6.13 -24.24 -1.12
C PRO A 80 5.52 -22.84 -1.11
N GLU A 81 4.37 -22.67 -0.44
CA GLU A 81 3.73 -21.36 -0.29
C GLU A 81 4.81 -20.36 0.12
N GLU A 82 5.17 -19.47 -0.79
CA GLU A 82 6.24 -18.53 -0.57
C GLU A 82 5.79 -17.65 0.59
N ARG A 83 6.37 -17.88 1.78
CA ARG A 83 6.00 -17.16 3.00
C ARG A 83 6.09 -15.69 2.67
N VAL A 84 4.93 -15.04 2.54
CA VAL A 84 4.82 -13.62 2.20
C VAL A 84 5.74 -12.86 3.16
N LYS A 85 6.86 -12.36 2.63
CA LYS A 85 7.86 -11.68 3.44
C LYS A 85 7.18 -10.45 4.02
N ARG A 86 7.10 -10.39 5.36
CA ARG A 86 6.43 -9.29 6.09
C ARG A 86 7.07 -7.93 5.76
N PHE A 87 8.34 -7.96 5.41
CA PHE A 87 9.14 -6.83 4.93
C PHE A 87 9.94 -7.31 3.71
N SER A 88 9.96 -6.53 2.63
CA SER A 88 11.01 -6.63 1.63
C SER A 88 11.75 -5.30 1.55
N LEU A 89 13.04 -5.34 1.84
CA LEU A 89 13.91 -4.18 1.81
C LEU A 89 14.70 -4.16 0.50
N PRO A 90 15.08 -2.98 -0.01
CA PRO A 90 16.07 -2.88 -1.08
C PRO A 90 17.40 -3.52 -0.68
N ASP A 91 18.13 -4.06 -1.65
CA ASP A 91 19.47 -4.64 -1.43
C ASP A 91 20.48 -3.57 -0.98
N ASP A 92 20.31 -2.32 -1.43
CA ASP A 92 21.19 -1.18 -1.14
C ASP A 92 20.79 -0.40 0.14
N ILE A 93 20.08 -1.03 1.09
CA ILE A 93 19.68 -0.33 2.32
C ILE A 93 20.88 -0.06 3.23
N GLU A 94 20.91 1.12 3.86
CA GLU A 94 21.94 1.47 4.84
C GLU A 94 21.83 0.54 6.07
N GLU A 95 22.90 -0.22 6.32
CA GLU A 95 23.02 -1.10 7.49
C GLU A 95 23.88 -0.43 8.57
N ARG A 96 23.36 -0.38 9.81
CA ARG A 96 24.08 0.08 11.00
C ARG A 96 24.22 -1.06 11.99
N THR A 97 25.45 -1.39 12.36
CA THR A 97 25.72 -2.40 13.38
C THR A 97 25.95 -1.74 14.74
N GLU A 98 25.13 -2.10 15.73
CA GLU A 98 25.26 -1.65 17.12
C GLU A 98 25.70 -2.82 17.98
N ARG A 99 26.94 -2.79 18.49
CA ARG A 99 27.44 -3.79 19.43
C ARG A 99 27.09 -3.38 20.85
N ILE A 100 26.29 -4.20 21.53
CA ILE A 100 25.81 -3.95 22.90
C ILE A 100 26.59 -4.85 23.85
N ILE A 101 27.47 -4.23 24.64
CA ILE A 101 28.38 -4.90 25.56
C ILE A 101 27.84 -4.75 26.99
N PRO A 102 27.91 -5.79 27.85
CA PRO A 102 27.53 -5.67 29.25
C PRO A 102 28.38 -4.63 30.00
N ASP A 103 27.76 -3.91 30.95
CA ASP A 103 28.44 -2.89 31.75
C ASP A 103 29.63 -3.45 32.54
N GLU A 104 29.51 -4.69 33.05
CA GLU A 104 30.58 -5.39 33.78
C GLU A 104 31.82 -5.64 32.91
N VAL A 105 31.60 -5.91 31.61
CA VAL A 105 32.69 -6.13 30.64
C VAL A 105 33.29 -4.79 30.19
N MET A 106 32.48 -3.73 30.11
CA MET A 106 32.99 -2.39 29.84
C MET A 106 33.84 -1.85 31.00
N ALA A 107 33.52 -2.24 32.24
CA ALA A 107 34.30 -1.85 33.42
C ALA A 107 35.70 -2.50 33.43
N ASP A 108 35.80 -3.80 33.13
CA ASP A 108 37.07 -4.55 33.12
C ASP A 108 37.27 -5.39 31.84
N PRO A 109 37.61 -4.77 30.69
CA PRO A 109 37.67 -5.47 29.40
C PRO A 109 38.68 -6.63 29.35
N ASP A 110 39.80 -6.50 30.05
CA ASP A 110 40.89 -7.50 30.03
C ASP A 110 40.53 -8.78 30.79
N ARG A 111 39.56 -8.72 31.71
CA ARG A 111 39.13 -9.87 32.50
C ARG A 111 38.26 -10.84 31.71
N TYR A 112 37.55 -10.35 30.70
CA TYR A 112 36.58 -11.13 29.95
C TYR A 112 37.08 -11.50 28.55
N ARG A 113 36.54 -12.59 28.01
CA ARG A 113 36.79 -13.04 26.63
C ARG A 113 35.46 -13.29 25.92
N GLU A 114 35.32 -12.76 24.71
CA GLU A 114 34.19 -13.04 23.82
C GLU A 114 34.24 -14.51 23.37
N ILE A 115 33.12 -15.22 23.47
CA ILE A 115 32.98 -16.64 23.11
C ILE A 115 31.70 -16.87 22.30
N GLY A 116 31.81 -17.76 21.31
CA GLY A 116 30.67 -18.24 20.52
C GLY A 116 30.22 -17.25 19.46
N GLU A 117 29.14 -17.59 18.77
CA GLU A 117 28.48 -16.69 17.83
C GLU A 117 27.65 -15.67 18.63
N PRO A 118 27.79 -14.36 18.34
CA PRO A 118 27.02 -13.34 19.02
C PRO A 118 25.56 -13.41 18.57
N GLU A 119 24.63 -13.16 19.50
CA GLU A 119 23.22 -13.11 19.15
C GLU A 119 22.93 -11.82 18.40
N VAL A 120 22.39 -11.91 17.19
CA VAL A 120 22.06 -10.75 16.36
C VAL A 120 20.55 -10.55 16.34
N THR A 121 20.12 -9.31 16.57
CA THR A 121 18.73 -8.93 16.40
C THR A 121 18.60 -7.80 15.40
N GLU A 122 17.81 -8.03 14.37
CA GLU A 122 17.57 -7.03 13.32
C GLU A 122 16.40 -6.11 13.70
N ILE A 123 16.55 -4.83 13.39
CA ILE A 123 15.53 -3.79 13.52
C ILE A 123 15.51 -2.96 12.24
N ILE A 124 14.33 -2.67 11.73
CA ILE A 124 14.09 -1.75 10.62
C ILE A 124 13.65 -0.43 11.24
N ASP A 125 14.47 0.60 11.05
CA ASP A 125 14.23 1.94 11.58
C ASP A 125 13.97 2.94 10.45
N LEU A 126 13.29 4.03 10.79
CA LEU A 126 12.91 5.09 9.87
C LEU A 126 13.52 6.41 10.35
N GLU A 127 14.65 6.80 9.78
CA GLU A 127 15.17 8.15 9.95
C GLU A 127 14.45 9.12 8.99
N PRO A 128 14.49 10.44 9.22
CA PRO A 128 13.89 11.40 8.29
C PRO A 128 14.36 11.15 6.86
N ALA A 129 13.41 10.79 5.99
CA ALA A 129 13.61 10.47 4.58
C ALA A 129 14.42 9.21 4.22
N ARG A 130 14.69 8.27 5.16
CA ARG A 130 15.32 6.98 4.80
C ARG A 130 14.98 5.85 5.77
N PHE A 131 14.94 4.64 5.23
CA PHE A 131 14.91 3.42 6.02
C PHE A 131 16.34 2.93 6.25
N ILE A 132 16.62 2.47 7.46
CA ILE A 132 17.89 1.87 7.82
C ILE A 132 17.66 0.51 8.49
N LYS A 133 18.58 -0.42 8.29
CA LYS A 133 18.59 -1.71 8.98
C LYS A 133 19.60 -1.66 10.12
N ILE A 134 19.12 -1.69 11.35
CA ILE A 134 19.96 -1.73 12.55
C ILE A 134 20.15 -3.18 12.98
N GLN A 135 21.38 -3.66 12.94
CA GLN A 135 21.78 -4.97 13.47
C GLN A 135 22.34 -4.79 14.89
N GLN A 136 21.56 -5.18 15.89
CA GLN A 136 21.99 -5.17 17.28
C GLN A 136 22.69 -6.48 17.59
N VAL A 137 24.00 -6.41 17.85
CA VAL A 137 24.85 -7.57 18.14
C VAL A 137 25.06 -7.64 19.64
N PHE A 138 24.75 -8.79 20.23
CA PHE A 138 24.90 -9.10 21.66
C PHE A 138 25.96 -10.19 21.82
N PRO A 139 27.24 -9.81 22.00
CA PRO A 139 28.31 -10.77 22.23
C PRO A 139 28.16 -11.44 23.60
N ARG A 140 28.60 -12.70 23.67
CA ARG A 140 28.66 -13.47 24.90
C ARG A 140 30.08 -13.44 25.43
N TYR A 141 30.23 -13.15 26.72
CA TYR A 141 31.51 -13.05 27.39
C TYR A 141 31.64 -14.11 28.49
N VAL A 142 32.85 -14.57 28.74
CA VAL A 142 33.17 -15.36 29.93
C VAL A 142 34.37 -14.76 30.65
N ASP A 143 34.44 -14.96 31.96
CA ASP A 143 35.62 -14.59 32.75
C ASP A 143 36.80 -15.50 32.37
N LYS A 144 37.99 -14.91 32.20
CA LYS A 144 39.23 -15.65 31.92
C LYS A 144 39.73 -16.40 33.15
N ALA A 145 39.50 -15.85 34.35
CA ALA A 145 39.99 -16.39 35.62
C ALA A 145 39.07 -17.48 36.17
N ASP A 146 37.75 -17.28 36.08
CA ASP A 146 36.76 -18.26 36.54
C ASP A 146 35.97 -18.87 35.37
N ARG A 147 36.40 -20.07 34.96
CA ARG A 147 35.77 -20.81 33.85
C ARG A 147 34.44 -21.49 34.25
N ALA A 148 34.08 -21.51 35.54
CA ALA A 148 32.81 -22.06 36.01
C ALA A 148 31.69 -21.02 36.08
N ALA A 149 32.03 -19.72 35.98
CA ALA A 149 31.07 -18.64 35.96
C ALA A 149 30.16 -18.72 34.71
N ALA A 150 28.89 -18.33 34.89
CA ALA A 150 27.93 -18.29 33.79
C ALA A 150 28.35 -17.25 32.73
N PRO A 151 28.19 -17.53 31.42
CA PRO A 151 28.44 -16.54 30.38
C PRO A 151 27.59 -15.29 30.58
N LEU A 152 28.22 -14.14 30.43
CA LEU A 152 27.58 -12.83 30.53
C LEU A 152 27.20 -12.31 29.14
N THR A 153 25.95 -11.85 29.01
CA THR A 153 25.43 -11.21 27.80
C THR A 153 24.64 -9.98 28.19
N ALA A 154 24.68 -8.93 27.39
CA ALA A 154 23.95 -7.70 27.70
C ALA A 154 22.43 -7.97 27.65
N PRO A 155 21.65 -7.38 28.58
CA PRO A 155 20.21 -7.53 28.54
C PRO A 155 19.65 -6.87 27.28
N ARG A 156 18.65 -7.54 26.66
CA ARG A 156 17.97 -6.96 25.50
C ARG A 156 17.16 -5.73 25.93
N PRO A 157 17.22 -4.62 25.18
CA PRO A 157 16.38 -3.47 25.46
C PRO A 157 14.90 -3.84 25.29
N PRO A 158 14.00 -3.29 26.13
CA PRO A 158 12.56 -3.57 26.02
C PRO A 158 12.03 -3.13 24.66
N ARG A 159 11.22 -3.98 24.02
CA ARG A 159 10.61 -3.71 22.71
C ARG A 159 9.10 -3.57 22.86
N VAL A 160 8.52 -2.64 22.11
CA VAL A 160 7.06 -2.42 22.06
C VAL A 160 6.35 -3.64 21.47
N LEU A 161 6.92 -4.24 20.41
CA LEU A 161 6.42 -5.47 19.79
C LEU A 161 7.40 -6.61 20.04
N LEU A 162 6.93 -7.66 20.72
CA LEU A 162 7.69 -8.89 20.94
C LEU A 162 7.88 -9.62 19.61
N GLY A 163 9.14 -9.79 19.18
CA GLY A 163 9.48 -10.44 17.91
C GLY A 163 9.23 -9.59 16.66
N GLY A 164 8.88 -8.30 16.82
CA GLY A 164 8.73 -7.36 15.71
C GLY A 164 10.09 -6.88 15.19
N LEU A 165 10.17 -6.70 13.86
CA LEU A 165 11.33 -6.07 13.19
C LEU A 165 11.24 -4.54 13.21
N ALA A 166 10.08 -3.94 13.40
CA ALA A 166 9.91 -2.49 13.33
C ALA A 166 10.48 -1.78 14.57
N SER A 167 11.21 -0.69 14.36
CA SER A 167 11.63 0.21 15.42
C SER A 167 10.44 0.98 16.00
N VAL A 168 10.62 1.53 17.21
CA VAL A 168 9.63 2.42 17.82
C VAL A 168 9.32 3.63 16.93
N ARG A 169 10.34 4.19 16.27
CA ARG A 169 10.17 5.36 15.41
C ARG A 169 9.33 5.05 14.17
N LEU A 170 9.55 3.88 13.55
CA LEU A 170 8.74 3.41 12.44
C LEU A 170 7.28 3.18 12.88
N LEU A 171 7.06 2.55 14.03
CA LEU A 171 5.72 2.33 14.58
C LEU A 171 5.00 3.65 14.84
N VAL A 172 5.67 4.61 15.47
CA VAL A 172 5.12 5.95 15.71
C VAL A 172 4.77 6.62 14.39
N HIS A 173 5.63 6.57 13.39
CA HIS A 173 5.34 7.16 12.08
C HIS A 173 4.07 6.57 11.45
N VAL A 174 3.92 5.24 11.45
CA VAL A 174 2.72 4.55 10.91
C VAL A 174 1.45 4.97 11.66
N ILE A 175 1.53 5.06 12.99
CA ILE A 175 0.40 5.46 13.84
C ILE A 175 0.01 6.92 13.57
N LEU A 176 0.99 7.84 13.57
CA LEU A 176 0.73 9.26 13.31
C LEU A 176 0.17 9.46 11.90
N ALA A 177 0.76 8.82 10.89
CA ALA A 177 0.27 8.88 9.52
C ALA A 177 -1.18 8.36 9.41
N LYS A 178 -1.53 7.28 10.12
CA LYS A 178 -2.88 6.69 10.08
C LYS A 178 -3.91 7.57 10.79
N TYR A 179 -3.59 8.03 12.00
CA TYR A 179 -4.58 8.64 12.90
C TYR A 179 -4.57 10.17 12.88
N LEU A 180 -3.43 10.82 12.64
CA LEU A 180 -3.33 12.28 12.57
C LEU A 180 -3.39 12.78 11.13
N GLU A 181 -2.67 12.14 10.21
CA GLU A 181 -2.58 12.60 8.81
C GLU A 181 -3.65 11.98 7.90
N HIS A 182 -4.52 11.12 8.47
CA HIS A 182 -5.56 10.39 7.74
C HIS A 182 -5.03 9.64 6.51
N MET A 183 -3.78 9.17 6.55
CA MET A 183 -3.18 8.36 5.49
C MET A 183 -3.52 6.88 5.72
N PRO A 184 -4.42 6.28 4.92
CA PRO A 184 -4.79 4.88 5.09
C PRO A 184 -3.59 3.95 4.83
N LEU A 185 -3.58 2.78 5.46
CA LEU A 185 -2.42 1.86 5.44
C LEU A 185 -1.99 1.43 4.03
N HIS A 186 -2.93 1.22 3.12
CA HIS A 186 -2.59 0.88 1.72
C HIS A 186 -1.82 2.01 1.01
N ARG A 187 -2.09 3.27 1.40
CA ARG A 187 -1.41 4.44 0.85
C ARG A 187 -0.03 4.63 1.48
N GLN A 188 0.11 4.30 2.76
CA GLN A 188 1.42 4.23 3.41
C GLN A 188 2.31 3.16 2.78
N GLU A 189 1.76 1.95 2.54
CA GLU A 189 2.44 0.85 1.83
C GLU A 189 2.93 1.30 0.45
N GLN A 190 2.07 1.95 -0.33
CA GLN A 190 2.44 2.50 -1.63
C GLN A 190 3.51 3.59 -1.51
N SER A 191 3.39 4.48 -0.53
CA SER A 191 4.37 5.53 -0.26
C SER A 191 5.74 4.95 0.07
N PHE A 192 5.82 3.94 0.94
CA PHE A 192 7.09 3.30 1.28
C PHE A 192 7.74 2.63 0.08
N LYS A 193 6.95 1.91 -0.72
CA LYS A 193 7.44 1.25 -1.93
C LYS A 193 7.94 2.26 -2.96
N MET A 194 7.17 3.30 -3.24
CA MET A 194 7.50 4.27 -4.29
C MET A 194 8.63 5.22 -3.91
N ARG A 195 8.72 5.62 -2.63
CA ARG A 195 9.69 6.62 -2.18
C ARG A 195 10.99 6.02 -1.70
N PHE A 196 10.94 4.85 -1.07
CA PHE A 196 12.10 4.25 -0.40
C PHE A 196 12.43 2.86 -0.92
N GLY A 197 11.64 2.31 -1.87
CA GLY A 197 11.82 0.94 -2.35
C GLY A 197 11.47 -0.14 -1.31
N VAL A 198 10.99 0.25 -0.13
CA VAL A 198 10.68 -0.66 0.98
C VAL A 198 9.23 -1.07 0.89
N PHE A 199 8.96 -2.36 0.85
CA PHE A 199 7.61 -2.89 0.91
C PHE A 199 7.31 -3.40 2.32
N ILE A 200 6.28 -2.80 2.91
CA ILE A 200 5.70 -3.20 4.19
C ILE A 200 4.21 -3.41 3.93
N SER A 201 3.72 -4.63 4.05
CA SER A 201 2.32 -4.93 3.77
C SER A 201 1.40 -4.17 4.75
N ARG A 202 0.26 -3.68 4.25
CA ARG A 202 -0.83 -3.18 5.10
C ARG A 202 -1.27 -4.16 6.20
N LYS A 203 -1.15 -5.48 5.99
CA LYS A 203 -1.44 -6.48 7.02
C LYS A 203 -0.43 -6.37 8.16
N THR A 204 0.86 -6.27 7.84
CA THR A 204 1.94 -6.10 8.82
C THR A 204 1.81 -4.81 9.62
N MET A 205 1.37 -3.71 8.99
CA MET A 205 1.12 -2.44 9.69
C MET A 205 -0.20 -2.40 10.47
N GLY A 206 -1.17 -3.24 10.07
CA GLY A 206 -2.53 -3.25 10.61
C GLY A 206 -2.71 -4.14 11.85
N GLY A 207 -1.84 -5.12 12.05
CA GLY A 207 -1.99 -6.17 13.06
C GLY A 207 -2.44 -7.49 12.44
#